data_AF-A0A4S4EXK5-F1
#
_entry.id   AF-A0A4S4EXK5-F1
#
_cell.length_a   1.000
_cell.length_b   1.000
_cell.length_c   1.000
_cell.angle_alpha   90.00
_cell.angle_beta   90.00
_cell.angle_gamma   90.00
#
_symmetry.space_group_name_H-M   'P 1'
#
loop_
_entity.id
_entity.type
_entity.pdbx_description
1 polymer ?
#
loop_
_entity_poly.entity_id
_entity_poly.type
_entity_poly.pdbx_seq_one_letter_code
_entity_poly.pdbx_strand_id
1 'polypeptide(L)'
;MGGFGIPKVVSTAVVEPYNSVLSTHSLLQHTYVAVILDNEAIYDICQRSLDIERPTYTNLNRLISHICQRSLDIERPTYTNLNRLISQIISSLTTSLRFDGAIKVDVIEFQTNLVRYPRIHFMLSSYALVISTTKAYHEQLSIPEITNSVFEATSIMAKCDLRHGKYMAFCLMYRGDVVPKDVNVAVATIKTKRTVRFVDWWFVMALRRKLEK
;
A
#
# COMPACT_ATOMS: atom_id res chain seq x y z
N MET A 1 -18.79 -34.56 10.57
CA MET A 1 -18.67 -33.08 10.60
C MET A 1 -17.26 -32.72 10.16
N GLY A 2 -17.09 -32.24 8.93
CA GLY A 2 -15.78 -31.83 8.41
C GLY A 2 -15.32 -30.58 9.15
N GLY A 3 -14.16 -30.67 9.82
CA GLY A 3 -13.56 -29.53 10.51
C GLY A 3 -13.29 -28.41 9.51
N PHE A 4 -13.80 -27.21 9.81
CA PHE A 4 -13.39 -25.98 9.13
C PHE A 4 -11.90 -25.79 9.40
N GLY A 5 -11.05 -26.23 8.48
CA GLY A 5 -9.63 -25.94 8.50
C GLY A 5 -9.44 -24.44 8.39
N ILE A 6 -8.84 -23.82 9.41
CA ILE A 6 -8.45 -22.41 9.38
C ILE A 6 -7.44 -22.25 8.22
N PRO A 7 -7.76 -21.51 7.14
CA PRO A 7 -6.81 -21.33 6.06
C PRO A 7 -5.70 -20.39 6.54
N LYS A 8 -4.45 -20.77 6.21
CA LYS A 8 -3.18 -20.03 6.39
C LYS A 8 -3.27 -18.77 7.28
N VAL A 9 -3.03 -18.92 8.59
CA VAL A 9 -2.41 -18.05 9.63
C VAL A 9 -2.52 -16.50 9.58
N VAL A 10 -3.15 -15.88 8.59
CA VAL A 10 -3.36 -14.42 8.47
C VAL A 10 -4.79 -14.05 8.86
N SER A 11 -5.75 -14.94 8.61
CA SER A 11 -7.15 -14.76 8.99
C SER A 11 -7.32 -15.00 10.49
N THR A 12 -7.81 -13.97 11.19
CA THR A 12 -7.96 -13.94 12.65
C THR A 12 -9.30 -14.47 13.11
N ALA A 13 -10.29 -14.54 12.21
CA ALA A 13 -11.63 -15.05 12.50
C ALA A 13 -12.22 -15.81 11.31
N VAL A 14 -12.82 -16.97 11.57
CA VAL A 14 -13.50 -17.81 10.56
C VAL A 14 -14.68 -17.10 9.88
N VAL A 15 -15.21 -16.03 10.49
CA VAL A 15 -16.32 -15.22 9.98
C VAL A 15 -15.89 -14.04 9.10
N GLU A 16 -14.58 -13.85 8.88
CA GLU A 16 -14.05 -12.78 8.02
C GLU A 16 -14.74 -12.71 6.65
N PRO A 17 -15.00 -13.82 5.92
CA PRO A 17 -15.68 -13.75 4.62
C PRO A 17 -17.08 -13.14 4.70
N TYR A 18 -17.86 -13.46 5.74
CA TYR A 18 -19.21 -12.92 5.93
C TYR A 18 -19.15 -11.42 6.22
N ASN A 19 -18.25 -11.01 7.11
CA ASN A 19 -18.06 -9.61 7.48
C ASN A 19 -17.60 -8.78 6.28
N SER A 20 -16.69 -9.30 5.46
CA SER A 20 -16.20 -8.63 4.25
C SER A 20 -17.31 -8.43 3.21
N VAL A 21 -18.17 -9.43 2.98
CA VAL A 21 -19.28 -9.30 2.02
C VAL A 21 -20.32 -8.28 2.51
N LEU A 22 -20.73 -8.38 3.78
CA LEU A 22 -21.73 -7.47 4.36
C LEU A 22 -21.24 -6.02 4.40
N SER A 23 -19.98 -5.81 4.80
CA SER A 23 -19.38 -4.48 4.80
C SER A 23 -19.26 -3.93 3.37
N THR A 24 -18.79 -4.72 2.42
CA THR A 24 -18.66 -4.31 1.00
C THR A 24 -20.01 -3.89 0.40
N HIS A 25 -21.11 -4.60 0.74
CA HIS A 25 -22.44 -4.23 0.29
C HIS A 25 -22.83 -2.81 0.74
N SER A 26 -22.56 -2.47 2.00
CA SER A 26 -22.81 -1.12 2.52
C SER A 26 -21.88 -0.08 1.89
N LEU A 27 -20.58 -0.41 1.76
CA LEU A 27 -19.57 0.47 1.15
C LEU A 27 -19.90 0.82 -0.30
N LEU A 28 -20.48 -0.13 -1.06
CA LEU A 28 -20.86 0.08 -2.45
C LEU A 28 -21.87 1.21 -2.65
N GLN A 29 -22.72 1.48 -1.64
CA GLN A 29 -23.79 2.47 -1.73
C GLN A 29 -23.46 3.78 -1.02
N HIS A 30 -22.65 3.74 0.03
CA HIS A 30 -22.48 4.86 0.96
C HIS A 30 -21.06 5.44 1.01
N THR A 31 -20.13 4.95 0.17
CA THR A 31 -18.78 5.51 0.12
C THR A 31 -18.43 6.01 -1.27
N TYR A 32 -17.73 7.14 -1.31
CA TYR A 32 -17.24 7.76 -2.54
C TYR A 32 -15.96 7.10 -3.04
N VAL A 33 -15.09 6.72 -2.11
CA VAL A 33 -13.77 6.13 -2.36
C VAL A 33 -13.43 5.20 -1.20
N ALA A 34 -12.99 3.97 -1.50
CA ALA A 34 -12.52 3.01 -0.50
C ALA A 34 -11.11 2.54 -0.84
N VAL A 35 -10.15 2.71 0.07
CA VAL A 35 -8.77 2.24 -0.13
C VAL A 35 -8.62 0.85 0.47
N ILE A 36 -8.16 -0.11 -0.33
CA ILE A 36 -7.93 -1.48 0.11
C ILE A 36 -6.53 -1.60 0.72
N LEU A 37 -6.48 -2.18 1.92
CA LEU A 37 -5.27 -2.53 2.65
C LEU A 37 -5.39 -3.98 3.11
N ASP A 38 -4.47 -4.82 2.67
CA ASP A 38 -4.41 -6.24 2.97
C ASP A 38 -3.27 -6.51 3.94
N ASN A 39 -3.60 -7.12 5.08
CA ASN A 39 -2.62 -7.47 6.10
C ASN A 39 -1.54 -8.41 5.56
N GLU A 40 -1.87 -9.34 4.64
CA GLU A 40 -0.88 -10.26 4.06
C GLU A 40 0.14 -9.49 3.20
N ALA A 41 -0.33 -8.59 2.35
CA ALA A 41 0.54 -7.78 1.50
C ALA A 41 1.43 -6.84 2.32
N ILE A 42 0.85 -6.17 3.32
CA ILE A 42 1.57 -5.27 4.24
C ILE A 42 2.62 -6.06 5.03
N TYR A 43 2.28 -7.27 5.48
CA TYR A 43 3.22 -8.16 6.17
C TYR A 43 4.40 -8.54 5.27
N ASP A 44 4.14 -8.95 4.03
CA ASP A 44 5.19 -9.30 3.09
C ASP A 44 6.10 -8.10 2.75
N ILE A 45 5.56 -6.88 2.74
CA ILE A 45 6.33 -5.64 2.54
C ILE A 45 7.23 -5.36 3.76
N CYS A 46 6.68 -5.45 4.97
CA CYS A 46 7.46 -5.32 6.20
C CYS A 46 8.60 -6.35 6.26
N GLN A 47 8.31 -7.60 5.90
CA GLN A 47 9.31 -8.67 5.91
C GLN A 47 10.45 -8.39 4.91
N ARG A 48 10.12 -8.01 3.67
CA ARG A 48 11.11 -7.86 2.60
C ARG A 48 11.92 -6.56 2.70
N SER A 49 11.27 -5.46 3.04
CA SER A 49 11.84 -4.12 2.87
C SER A 49 12.44 -3.57 4.17
N LEU A 50 11.91 -3.99 5.32
CA LEU A 50 12.43 -3.59 6.65
C LEU A 50 13.36 -4.65 7.28
N ASP A 51 13.68 -5.72 6.54
CA ASP A 51 14.52 -6.84 7.00
C ASP A 51 14.03 -7.48 8.31
N ILE A 52 12.70 -7.58 8.44
CA ILE A 52 12.11 -8.09 9.67
C ILE A 52 11.72 -9.56 9.49
N GLU A 53 12.49 -10.45 10.12
CA GLU A 53 12.21 -11.89 10.12
C GLU A 53 10.88 -12.20 10.84
N ARG A 54 10.10 -13.10 10.23
CA ARG A 54 8.72 -13.42 10.62
C ARG A 54 8.56 -13.83 12.09
N PRO A 55 7.50 -13.39 12.79
CA PRO A 55 7.13 -13.97 14.07
C PRO A 55 5.74 -14.62 14.07
N THR A 56 5.68 -15.72 14.80
CA THR A 56 4.49 -16.52 15.07
C THR A 56 3.58 -15.92 16.13
N TYR A 57 2.28 -16.20 15.98
CA TYR A 57 1.18 -16.03 16.93
C TYR A 57 1.46 -16.67 18.31
N THR A 58 2.19 -15.99 19.20
CA THR A 58 2.39 -16.43 20.58
C THR A 58 1.20 -16.05 21.45
N ASN A 59 0.12 -16.80 21.30
CA ASN A 59 -0.68 -17.22 22.45
C ASN A 59 -0.98 -18.72 22.48
N LEU A 60 -0.33 -19.55 21.65
CA LEU A 60 -0.68 -20.98 21.60
C LEU A 60 0.48 -21.97 21.60
N ASN A 61 1.69 -21.63 22.07
CA ASN A 61 2.70 -22.65 22.43
C ASN A 61 3.81 -22.14 23.37
N ARG A 62 3.43 -21.73 24.59
CA ARG A 62 4.38 -21.41 25.68
C ARG A 62 5.23 -22.62 26.14
N LEU A 63 4.94 -23.85 25.69
CA LEU A 63 5.66 -25.05 26.12
C LEU A 63 6.96 -25.32 25.33
N ILE A 64 7.07 -24.87 24.07
CA ILE A 64 8.26 -25.12 23.22
C ILE A 64 9.30 -23.99 23.36
N SER A 65 8.86 -22.80 23.78
CA SER A 65 9.70 -21.60 23.93
C SER A 65 10.80 -21.73 24.99
N HIS A 66 10.68 -22.66 25.95
CA HIS A 66 11.63 -22.77 27.06
C HIS A 66 12.96 -23.45 26.66
N ILE A 67 13.02 -24.13 25.52
CA ILE A 67 14.24 -24.79 25.03
C ILE A 67 15.03 -23.86 24.09
N CYS A 68 14.35 -23.05 23.28
CA CYS A 68 15.01 -22.15 22.32
C CYS A 68 15.40 -20.78 22.89
N GLN A 69 15.05 -20.47 24.14
CA GLN A 69 15.29 -19.16 24.75
C GLN A 69 16.76 -18.88 25.13
N ARG A 70 17.67 -19.84 24.93
CA ARG A 70 19.04 -19.74 25.46
C ARG A 70 20.12 -19.34 24.46
N SER A 71 19.80 -18.99 23.20
CA SER A 71 20.89 -18.82 22.22
C SER A 71 20.79 -17.72 21.16
N LEU A 72 19.69 -17.00 20.96
CA LEU A 72 19.67 -15.96 19.91
C LEU A 72 18.85 -14.74 20.32
N ASP A 73 19.53 -13.60 20.36
CA ASP A 73 19.05 -12.26 20.64
C ASP A 73 18.58 -11.61 19.32
N ILE A 74 17.26 -11.59 19.01
CA ILE A 74 16.61 -10.71 18.01
C ILE A 74 15.06 -10.79 18.11
N GLU A 75 14.39 -9.63 17.93
CA GLU A 75 13.01 -9.29 18.31
C GLU A 75 12.07 -9.04 17.08
N ARG A 76 10.76 -9.25 17.26
CA ARG A 76 9.74 -9.62 16.26
C ARG A 76 8.83 -8.46 15.77
N PRO A 77 8.34 -8.41 14.51
CA PRO A 77 7.37 -7.41 14.05
C PRO A 77 5.97 -7.66 14.59
N THR A 78 5.46 -6.70 15.36
CA THR A 78 4.12 -6.72 15.96
C THR A 78 3.13 -5.90 15.12
N TYR A 79 1.82 -5.97 15.45
CA TYR A 79 0.82 -5.06 14.87
C TYR A 79 1.22 -3.58 14.97
N THR A 80 2.09 -3.21 15.91
CA THR A 80 2.69 -1.87 15.98
C THR A 80 3.44 -1.49 14.70
N ASN A 81 4.20 -2.41 14.10
CA ASN A 81 4.95 -2.14 12.86
C ASN A 81 4.01 -2.02 11.66
N LEU A 82 3.00 -2.89 11.56
CA LEU A 82 1.96 -2.79 10.54
C LEU A 82 1.21 -1.47 10.66
N ASN A 83 0.80 -1.11 11.87
CA ASN A 83 0.07 0.13 12.15
C ASN A 83 0.92 1.36 11.87
N ARG A 84 2.25 1.31 12.06
CA ARG A 84 3.17 2.38 11.67
C ARG A 84 3.18 2.57 10.15
N LEU A 85 3.29 1.50 9.38
CA LEU A 85 3.25 1.56 7.91
C LEU A 85 1.89 2.05 7.40
N ILE A 86 0.79 1.53 7.94
CA ILE A 86 -0.57 1.99 7.64
C ILE A 86 -0.72 3.48 7.97
N SER A 87 -0.22 3.91 9.13
CA SER A 87 -0.26 5.32 9.54
C SER A 87 0.50 6.23 8.58
N GLN A 88 1.65 5.79 8.06
CA GLN A 88 2.42 6.55 7.05
C GLN A 88 1.65 6.67 5.73
N ILE A 89 0.98 5.61 5.28
CA ILE A 89 0.16 5.61 4.06
C ILE A 89 -1.03 6.56 4.23
N ILE A 90 -1.79 6.43 5.34
CA ILE A 90 -2.93 7.30 5.64
C ILE A 90 -2.48 8.77 5.77
N SER A 91 -1.33 9.01 6.39
CA SER A 91 -0.74 10.35 6.48
C SER A 91 -0.43 10.91 5.08
N SER A 92 0.10 10.08 4.18
CA SER A 92 0.43 10.47 2.80
C SER A 92 -0.82 10.76 1.97
N LEU A 93 -1.85 9.92 2.09
CA LEU A 93 -3.16 10.12 1.43
C LEU A 93 -3.84 11.41 1.91
N THR A 94 -3.83 11.68 3.21
CA THR A 94 -4.47 12.86 3.81
C THR A 94 -3.59 14.11 3.75
N THR A 95 -2.40 14.05 3.13
CA THR A 95 -1.48 15.20 3.09
C THR A 95 -2.10 16.37 2.31
N SER A 96 -2.84 16.11 1.22
CA SER A 96 -3.48 17.15 0.40
C SER A 96 -4.62 17.87 1.13
N LEU A 97 -5.24 17.23 2.14
CA LEU A 97 -6.31 17.82 2.95
C LEU A 97 -5.78 18.65 4.12
N ARG A 98 -4.60 18.29 4.64
CA ARG A 98 -4.03 18.89 5.86
C ARG A 98 -3.05 20.02 5.59
N PHE A 99 -2.43 20.05 4.41
CA PHE A 99 -1.37 20.98 4.09
C PHE A 99 -1.56 21.58 2.71
N ASP A 100 -1.26 22.87 2.57
CA ASP A 100 -1.25 23.54 1.28
C ASP A 100 -0.11 22.99 0.41
N GLY A 101 -0.49 22.50 -0.76
CA GLY A 101 0.41 22.00 -1.80
C GLY A 101 0.18 22.74 -3.12
N ALA A 102 1.03 22.46 -4.12
CA ALA A 102 0.90 23.10 -5.43
C ALA A 102 -0.41 22.74 -6.15
N ILE A 103 -1.04 21.64 -5.75
CA ILE A 103 -2.37 21.23 -6.18
C ILE A 103 -3.09 20.70 -4.93
N LYS A 104 -4.20 21.34 -4.52
CA LYS A 104 -5.05 20.89 -3.41
C LYS A 104 -6.03 19.85 -3.95
N VAL A 105 -5.69 18.57 -3.86
CA VAL A 105 -6.64 17.51 -4.20
C VAL A 105 -7.51 17.23 -3.00
N ASP A 106 -8.76 17.68 -3.10
CA ASP A 106 -9.83 17.37 -2.16
C ASP A 106 -10.29 15.91 -2.31
N VAL A 107 -10.97 15.37 -1.30
CA VAL A 107 -11.58 14.02 -1.36
C VAL A 107 -12.52 13.89 -2.55
N ILE A 108 -13.19 14.99 -2.92
CA ILE A 108 -14.05 15.07 -4.10
C ILE A 108 -13.24 14.89 -5.39
N GLU A 109 -12.02 15.43 -5.46
CA GLU A 109 -11.17 15.28 -6.63
C GLU A 109 -10.64 13.86 -6.82
N PHE A 110 -10.45 13.10 -5.74
CA PHE A 110 -10.17 11.66 -5.85
C PHE A 110 -11.35 10.92 -6.51
N GLN A 111 -12.58 11.25 -6.12
CA GLN A 111 -13.77 10.65 -6.73
C GLN A 111 -13.90 11.06 -8.20
N THR A 112 -13.84 12.35 -8.52
CA THR A 112 -14.07 12.82 -9.91
C THR A 112 -13.00 12.35 -10.88
N ASN A 113 -11.74 12.26 -10.43
CA ASN A 113 -10.61 11.91 -11.30
C ASN A 113 -10.34 10.41 -11.39
N LEU A 114 -10.59 9.64 -10.32
CA LEU A 114 -10.25 8.21 -10.26
C LEU A 114 -11.47 7.29 -10.37
N VAL A 115 -12.68 7.76 -10.03
CA VAL A 115 -13.91 6.96 -10.00
C VAL A 115 -14.85 7.40 -11.12
N ARG A 116 -14.69 6.79 -12.30
CA ARG A 116 -15.61 7.04 -13.43
C ARG A 116 -16.97 6.37 -13.29
N TYR A 117 -17.03 5.28 -12.54
CA TYR A 117 -18.25 4.53 -12.31
C TYR A 117 -18.51 4.45 -10.80
N PRO A 118 -19.70 4.85 -10.31
CA PRO A 118 -20.00 4.90 -8.87
C PRO A 118 -19.86 3.58 -8.12
N ARG A 119 -19.79 2.44 -8.82
CA ARG A 119 -19.61 1.10 -8.22
C ARG A 119 -18.16 0.60 -8.27
N ILE A 120 -17.26 1.34 -8.92
CA ILE A 120 -15.84 0.98 -9.09
C ILE A 120 -14.99 2.04 -8.40
N HIS A 121 -15.15 2.15 -7.08
CA HIS A 121 -14.48 3.14 -6.22
C HIS A 121 -13.51 2.51 -5.21
N PHE A 122 -13.19 1.23 -5.40
CA PHE A 122 -12.18 0.53 -4.62
C PHE A 122 -10.80 0.77 -5.22
N MET A 123 -9.97 1.51 -4.51
CA MET A 123 -8.62 1.87 -4.93
C MET A 123 -7.59 0.95 -4.28
N LEU A 124 -6.62 0.52 -5.07
CA LEU A 124 -5.43 -0.13 -4.57
C LEU A 124 -4.42 0.94 -4.14
N SER A 125 -3.78 0.72 -3.00
CA SER A 125 -2.68 1.56 -2.54
C SER A 125 -1.34 0.88 -2.81
N SER A 126 -0.35 1.69 -3.18
CA SER A 126 1.04 1.28 -3.33
C SER A 126 1.92 2.37 -2.74
N TYR A 127 3.00 1.97 -2.10
CA TYR A 127 3.93 2.88 -1.48
C TYR A 127 5.36 2.53 -1.90
N ALA A 128 5.99 3.43 -2.65
CA ALA A 128 7.41 3.30 -2.90
C ALA A 128 8.18 3.66 -1.64
N LEU A 129 9.23 2.90 -1.38
CA LEU A 129 10.19 3.12 -0.31
C LEU A 129 9.70 2.75 1.09
N VAL A 130 9.81 1.46 1.41
CA VAL A 130 9.78 0.98 2.81
C VAL A 130 11.18 0.53 3.20
N ILE A 131 12.15 1.44 3.16
CA ILE A 131 13.55 1.13 3.44
C ILE A 131 13.81 1.21 4.96
N SER A 132 14.58 0.25 5.49
CA SER A 132 15.07 0.29 6.87
C SER A 132 15.91 1.54 7.16
N THR A 133 15.89 2.03 8.40
CA THR A 133 16.60 3.24 8.83
C THR A 133 18.10 3.19 8.55
N THR A 134 18.71 2.00 8.54
CA THR A 134 20.13 1.78 8.23
C THR A 134 20.47 1.97 6.75
N LYS A 135 19.57 1.56 5.84
CA LYS A 135 19.77 1.67 4.38
C LYS A 135 19.42 3.07 3.86
N ALA A 136 18.55 3.80 4.54
CA ALA A 136 18.10 5.14 4.13
C ALA A 136 19.22 6.21 4.10
N TYR A 137 20.32 6.03 4.84
CA TYR A 137 21.44 6.98 4.86
C TYR A 137 22.39 6.86 3.67
N HIS A 138 22.39 5.71 2.97
CA HIS A 138 23.39 5.41 1.96
C HIS A 138 22.86 5.50 0.52
N GLU A 139 21.55 5.53 0.31
CA GLU A 139 20.94 5.57 -1.03
C GLU A 139 20.07 6.81 -1.21
N GLN A 140 20.43 7.66 -2.19
CA GLN A 140 19.54 8.68 -2.73
C GLN A 140 18.86 8.12 -3.98
N LEU A 141 17.55 7.98 -3.94
CA LEU A 141 16.77 7.49 -5.08
C LEU A 141 16.24 8.64 -5.92
N SER A 142 16.32 8.44 -7.23
CA SER A 142 15.79 9.38 -8.21
C SER A 142 14.27 9.24 -8.36
N ILE A 143 13.62 10.31 -8.83
CA ILE A 143 12.17 10.32 -9.10
C ILE A 143 11.75 9.16 -10.03
N PRO A 144 12.45 8.86 -11.13
CA PRO A 144 12.12 7.72 -11.99
C PRO A 144 12.18 6.36 -11.28
N GLU A 145 13.14 6.15 -10.38
CA GLU A 145 13.26 4.89 -9.63
C GLU A 145 12.11 4.72 -8.64
N ILE A 146 11.81 5.77 -7.86
CA ILE A 146 10.68 5.78 -6.92
C ILE A 146 9.38 5.53 -7.68
N THR A 147 9.20 6.22 -8.82
CA THR A 147 8.00 6.08 -9.65
C THR A 147 7.87 4.66 -10.19
N ASN A 148 8.95 4.04 -10.66
CA ASN A 148 8.95 2.65 -11.12
C ASN A 148 8.59 1.67 -10.00
N SER A 149 9.13 1.88 -8.80
CA SER A 149 8.90 1.01 -7.63
C SER A 149 7.43 0.97 -7.20
N VAL A 150 6.67 2.06 -7.35
CA VAL A 150 5.22 2.08 -7.04
C VAL A 150 4.43 1.10 -7.92
N PHE A 151 4.88 0.85 -9.16
CA PHE A 151 4.19 -0.07 -10.08
C PHE A 151 4.70 -1.52 -9.98
N GLU A 152 5.64 -1.82 -9.08
CA GLU A 152 6.07 -3.18 -8.83
C GLU A 152 5.07 -3.91 -7.94
N ALA A 153 4.86 -5.21 -8.21
CA ALA A 153 3.96 -6.04 -7.42
C ALA A 153 4.37 -6.17 -5.94
N THR A 154 5.63 -5.87 -5.65
CA THR A 154 6.22 -5.88 -4.31
C THR A 154 5.75 -4.72 -3.44
N SER A 155 5.36 -3.58 -4.04
CA SER A 155 5.01 -2.35 -3.32
C SER A 155 3.50 -2.17 -3.12
N ILE A 156 2.69 -3.06 -3.71
CA ILE A 156 1.23 -3.01 -3.62
C ILE A 156 0.78 -3.56 -2.27
N MET A 157 -0.08 -2.82 -1.58
CA MET A 157 -0.59 -3.15 -0.25
C MET A 157 -1.81 -4.09 -0.28
N ALA A 158 -1.99 -4.81 -1.38
CA ALA A 158 -3.08 -5.75 -1.62
C ALA A 158 -2.57 -6.94 -2.44
N LYS A 159 -2.85 -8.17 -2.01
CA LYS A 159 -2.50 -9.37 -2.80
C LYS A 159 -3.41 -9.47 -4.01
N CYS A 160 -2.91 -8.99 -5.14
CA CYS A 160 -3.59 -9.11 -6.42
C CYS A 160 -2.56 -9.21 -7.54
N ASP A 161 -2.88 -10.01 -8.57
CA ASP A 161 -2.05 -10.07 -9.77
C ASP A 161 -2.49 -9.01 -10.77
N LEU A 162 -1.76 -7.90 -10.80
CA LEU A 162 -2.02 -6.80 -11.73
C LEU A 162 -1.75 -7.15 -13.20
N ARG A 163 -1.04 -8.25 -13.48
CA ARG A 163 -0.81 -8.72 -14.86
C ARG A 163 -2.07 -9.25 -15.52
N HIS A 164 -3.09 -9.60 -14.74
CA HIS A 164 -4.40 -9.97 -15.26
C HIS A 164 -5.35 -8.76 -15.38
N GLY A 165 -4.99 -7.63 -14.76
CA GLY A 165 -5.77 -6.39 -14.79
C GLY A 165 -5.32 -5.37 -15.83
N LYS A 166 -6.06 -4.25 -15.87
CA LYS A 166 -5.68 -3.00 -16.53
C LYS A 166 -5.97 -1.84 -15.57
N TYR A 167 -5.08 -0.85 -15.53
CA TYR A 167 -5.30 0.36 -14.76
C TYR A 167 -6.31 1.26 -15.46
N MET A 168 -7.36 1.66 -14.74
CA MET A 168 -8.35 2.64 -15.21
C MET A 168 -7.90 4.07 -14.94
N ALA A 169 -7.33 4.31 -13.76
CA ALA A 169 -6.74 5.57 -13.37
C ALA A 169 -5.66 5.32 -12.31
N PHE A 170 -4.74 6.26 -12.13
CA PHE A 170 -3.82 6.25 -11.00
C PHE A 170 -3.47 7.66 -10.53
N CYS A 171 -3.11 7.77 -9.26
CA CYS A 171 -2.68 9.00 -8.62
C CYS A 171 -1.30 8.81 -8.00
N LEU A 172 -0.35 9.69 -8.34
CA LEU A 172 0.99 9.70 -7.74
C LEU A 172 1.13 10.90 -6.80
N MET A 173 1.38 10.60 -5.52
CA MET A 173 1.53 11.58 -4.44
C MET A 173 3.01 11.74 -4.11
N TYR A 174 3.69 12.74 -4.67
CA TYR A 174 5.10 12.99 -4.38
C TYR A 174 5.27 13.89 -3.15
N ARG A 175 6.21 13.53 -2.27
CA ARG A 175 6.57 14.31 -1.08
C ARG A 175 8.08 14.59 -1.09
N GLY A 176 8.46 15.84 -0.89
CA GLY A 176 9.86 16.27 -0.85
C GLY A 176 10.18 17.29 -1.95
N ASP A 177 11.47 17.53 -2.17
CA ASP A 177 11.92 18.38 -3.28
C ASP A 177 11.89 17.63 -4.60
N VAL A 178 10.80 17.81 -5.34
CA VAL A 178 10.50 17.06 -6.56
C VAL A 178 10.33 18.03 -7.73
N VAL A 179 11.10 17.84 -8.80
CA VAL A 179 11.03 18.70 -9.99
C VAL A 179 9.91 18.21 -10.93
N PRO A 180 8.94 19.06 -11.32
CA PRO A 180 7.81 18.64 -12.18
C PRO A 180 8.22 18.06 -13.52
N LYS A 181 9.33 18.55 -14.10
CA LYS A 181 9.88 18.02 -15.35
C LYS A 181 10.23 16.54 -15.21
N ASP A 182 10.88 16.16 -14.12
CA ASP A 182 11.34 14.79 -13.89
C ASP A 182 10.16 13.86 -13.60
N VAL A 183 9.12 14.36 -12.92
CA VAL A 183 7.86 13.62 -12.74
C VAL A 183 7.20 13.33 -14.09
N ASN A 184 7.09 14.33 -14.97
CA ASN A 184 6.50 14.13 -16.29
C ASN A 184 7.28 13.11 -17.14
N VAL A 185 8.61 13.14 -17.06
CA VAL A 185 9.48 12.16 -17.74
C VAL A 185 9.30 10.76 -17.15
N ALA A 186 9.25 10.64 -15.82
CA ALA A 186 9.02 9.36 -15.15
C ALA A 186 7.65 8.77 -15.51
N VAL A 187 6.59 9.58 -15.48
CA VAL A 187 5.23 9.17 -15.87
C VAL A 187 5.19 8.75 -17.34
N ALA A 188 5.82 9.51 -18.24
CA ALA A 188 5.90 9.14 -19.66
C ALA A 188 6.58 7.78 -19.87
N THR A 189 7.60 7.48 -19.07
CA THR A 189 8.30 6.17 -19.09
C THR A 189 7.41 5.04 -18.61
N ILE A 190 6.56 5.26 -17.59
CA ILE A 190 5.59 4.26 -17.13
C ILE A 190 4.56 3.93 -18.21
N LYS A 191 4.10 4.93 -18.98
CA LYS A 191 3.11 4.74 -20.05
C LYS A 191 3.58 3.75 -21.13
N THR A 192 4.88 3.68 -21.39
CA THR A 192 5.46 2.82 -22.44
C THR A 192 5.88 1.45 -21.91
N LYS A 193 5.82 1.23 -20.59
CA LYS A 193 6.30 0.00 -19.95
C LYS A 193 5.30 -1.14 -20.16
N ARG A 194 5.74 -2.21 -20.85
CA ARG A 194 4.89 -3.38 -21.18
C ARG A 194 4.28 -4.10 -19.98
N THR A 195 4.91 -4.00 -18.81
CA THR A 195 4.44 -4.62 -17.57
C THR A 195 3.21 -3.91 -16.99
N VAL A 196 2.96 -2.67 -17.39
CA VAL A 196 1.86 -1.83 -16.89
C VAL A 196 0.86 -1.65 -18.03
N ARG A 197 -0.35 -2.19 -17.86
CA ARG A 197 -1.38 -2.14 -18.90
C ARG A 197 -2.48 -1.17 -18.51
N PHE A 198 -2.80 -0.23 -19.39
CA PHE A 198 -3.87 0.74 -19.18
C PHE A 198 -5.10 0.38 -20.02
N VAL A 199 -6.28 0.83 -19.57
CA VAL A 199 -7.46 0.88 -20.45
C VAL A 199 -7.30 2.03 -21.45
N ASP A 200 -7.95 1.95 -22.61
CA ASP A 200 -7.75 2.93 -23.70
C ASP A 200 -8.09 4.36 -23.27
N TRP A 201 -9.00 4.50 -22.32
CA TRP A 201 -9.50 5.78 -21.83
C TRP A 201 -8.89 6.23 -20.50
N TRP A 202 -7.73 5.73 -20.07
CA TRP A 202 -7.21 5.93 -18.73
C TRP A 202 -6.89 7.39 -18.32
N PHE A 203 -6.79 7.68 -17.01
CA PHE A 203 -6.48 9.01 -16.45
C PHE A 203 -5.29 9.00 -15.48
N VAL A 204 -4.50 10.09 -15.43
CA VAL A 204 -3.41 10.29 -14.47
C VAL A 204 -3.59 11.57 -13.67
N MET A 205 -3.40 11.47 -12.36
CA MET A 205 -3.26 12.63 -11.47
C MET A 205 -1.88 12.58 -10.80
N ALA A 206 -1.06 13.62 -10.96
CA ALA A 206 0.27 13.71 -10.32
C ALA A 206 0.32 14.95 -9.41
N LEU A 207 0.49 14.71 -8.11
CA LEU A 207 0.42 15.71 -7.05
C LEU A 207 1.80 16.01 -6.46
N ARG A 208 2.09 17.30 -6.23
CA ARG A 208 3.36 17.78 -5.67
C ARG A 208 3.13 18.64 -4.42
N ARG A 209 3.95 18.41 -3.39
CA ARG A 209 4.26 19.39 -2.35
C ARG A 209 5.60 20.09 -2.66
N LYS A 210 5.66 21.41 -2.52
CA LYS A 210 6.92 22.15 -2.36
C LYS A 210 7.14 22.31 -0.85
N LEU A 211 8.25 21.79 -0.32
CA LEU A 211 8.64 22.12 1.05
C LEU A 211 9.15 23.57 1.01
N GLU A 212 8.30 24.52 1.36
CA GLU A 212 8.77 25.87 1.67
C GLU A 212 9.53 25.79 3.00
N LYS A 213 10.77 26.30 2.99
CA LYS A 213 11.63 26.41 4.16
C LYS A 213 11.11 27.46 5.12
#